data_AF-A0A285PQB1-F1
#
_entry.id   AF-A0A285PQB1-F1
#
_cell.length_a   1.000
_cell.length_b   1.000
_cell.length_c   1.000
_cell.angle_alpha   90.00
_cell.angle_beta   90.00
_cell.angle_gamma   90.00
#
_symmetry.space_group_name_H-M   'P 1'
#
loop_
_entity.id
_entity.type
_entity.pdbx_description
1 polymer ?
#
loop_
_entity_poly.entity_id
_entity_poly.type
_entity_poly.pdbx_seq_one_letter_code
_entity_poly.pdbx_strand_id
1 'polypeptide(L)'
;MEPGETPQQALIREIIEELDTEIKVGELIDTVEYDYPTFHLSMDCFWAEVKAGHLELKEAEAAKWLTKDQLDSVTWLPADILLIDQIRKCMK
;
A
#
# COMPACT_ATOMS: atom_id res chain seq x y z
N MET A 1 5.56 11.54 4.15
CA MET A 1 4.52 12.58 4.03
C MET A 1 5.17 13.94 4.18
N GLU A 2 5.03 14.79 3.18
CA GLU A 2 5.57 16.13 3.21
C GLU A 2 4.70 17.06 4.08
N PRO A 3 5.26 18.14 4.65
CA PRO A 3 4.48 19.09 5.43
C PRO A 3 3.32 19.68 4.64
N GLY A 4 2.09 19.46 5.11
CA GLY A 4 0.88 20.01 4.52
C GLY A 4 0.14 19.04 3.58
N GLU A 5 0.68 17.85 3.33
CA GLU A 5 -0.05 16.79 2.61
C GLU A 5 -1.04 16.07 3.53
N THR A 6 -2.19 15.69 2.98
CA THR A 6 -3.04 14.63 3.55
C THR A 6 -2.44 13.26 3.21
N PRO A 7 -2.76 12.19 3.96
CA PRO A 7 -2.33 10.83 3.63
C PRO A 7 -2.65 10.42 2.19
N GLN A 8 -3.82 10.82 1.69
CA GLN A 8 -4.25 10.52 0.32
C GLN A 8 -3.45 11.28 -0.73
N GLN A 9 -3.08 12.55 -0.47
CA GLN A 9 -2.23 13.33 -1.38
C GLN A 9 -0.83 12.75 -1.46
N ALA A 10 -0.25 12.41 -0.30
CA ALA A 10 1.04 11.75 -0.23
C ALA A 10 1.01 10.44 -1.02
N LEU A 11 0.00 9.57 -0.78
CA LEU A 11 -0.13 8.31 -1.50
C LEU A 11 -0.22 8.48 -3.02
N ILE A 12 -0.96 9.48 -3.52
CA ILE A 12 -1.04 9.77 -4.96
C ILE A 12 0.33 10.18 -5.51
N ARG A 13 1.05 11.06 -4.80
CA ARG A 13 2.37 11.55 -5.24
C ARG A 13 3.39 10.41 -5.28
N GLU A 14 3.50 9.64 -4.20
CA GLU A 14 4.45 8.52 -4.10
C GLU A 14 4.20 7.47 -5.20
N ILE A 15 2.93 7.11 -5.47
CA ILE A 15 2.60 6.14 -6.53
C ILE A 15 2.96 6.68 -7.93
N ILE A 16 2.87 7.99 -8.16
CA ILE A 16 3.35 8.60 -9.42
C ILE A 16 4.87 8.53 -9.49
N GLU A 17 5.58 8.86 -8.41
CA GLU A 17 7.05 8.89 -8.36
C GLU A 17 7.67 7.49 -8.53
N GLU A 18 7.12 6.49 -7.84
CA GLU A 18 7.68 5.14 -7.80
C GLU A 18 7.16 4.22 -8.92
N LEU A 19 5.90 4.42 -9.38
CA LEU A 19 5.19 3.49 -10.28
C LEU A 19 4.66 4.14 -11.58
N ASP A 20 4.90 5.43 -11.82
CA ASP A 20 4.47 6.19 -13.01
C ASP A 20 2.98 5.98 -13.35
N THR A 21 2.14 5.98 -12.31
CA THR A 21 0.74 5.59 -12.42
C THR A 21 -0.17 6.55 -11.66
N GLU A 22 -1.28 6.92 -12.28
CA GLU A 22 -2.32 7.68 -11.60
C GLU A 22 -3.33 6.76 -10.92
N ILE A 23 -3.53 6.99 -9.62
CA ILE A 23 -4.54 6.26 -8.84
C ILE A 23 -5.66 7.16 -8.34
N LYS A 24 -6.81 6.55 -8.07
CA LYS A 24 -7.87 7.11 -7.24
C LYS A 24 -7.78 6.45 -5.87
N VAL A 25 -7.55 7.25 -4.83
CA VAL A 25 -7.59 6.77 -3.45
C VAL A 25 -9.04 6.61 -3.00
N GLY A 26 -9.34 5.45 -2.43
CA GLY A 26 -10.64 5.07 -1.91
C GLY A 26 -10.69 5.10 -0.38
N GLU A 27 -11.48 4.20 0.19
CA GLU A 27 -11.68 4.09 1.64
C GLU A 27 -10.41 3.62 2.36
N LEU A 28 -10.24 4.10 3.59
CA LEU A 28 -9.24 3.57 4.52
C LEU A 28 -9.57 2.10 4.84
N ILE A 29 -8.57 1.24 4.72
CA ILE A 29 -8.65 -0.18 5.11
C ILE A 29 -8.42 -0.28 6.61
N ASP A 30 -7.25 0.21 7.05
CA ASP A 30 -6.82 0.22 8.44
C ASP A 30 -5.63 1.19 8.61
N THR A 31 -5.34 1.55 9.86
CA THR A 31 -4.08 2.20 10.24
C THR A 31 -3.23 1.16 10.95
N VAL A 32 -2.13 0.75 10.33
CA VAL A 32 -1.22 -0.25 10.89
C VAL A 32 -0.28 0.44 11.87
N GLU A 33 -0.33 -0.01 13.13
CA GLU A 33 0.60 0.41 14.19
C GLU A 33 1.53 -0.75 14.52
N TYR A 34 2.84 -0.53 14.42
CA TYR A 34 3.84 -1.60 14.64
C TYR A 34 5.13 -1.08 15.25
N ASP A 35 5.55 -1.67 16.37
CA ASP A 35 6.82 -1.37 17.03
C ASP A 35 7.97 -2.19 16.44
N TYR A 36 8.87 -1.52 15.74
CA TYR A 36 10.20 -2.06 15.44
C TYR A 36 11.17 -1.74 16.58
N PRO A 37 12.29 -2.48 16.72
CA PRO A 37 13.25 -2.23 17.80
C PRO A 37 13.81 -0.80 17.85
N THR A 38 13.81 -0.07 16.73
CA THR A 38 14.41 1.26 16.61
C THR A 38 13.41 2.38 16.36
N PHE A 39 12.17 2.07 15.97
CA PHE A 39 11.15 3.08 15.67
C PHE A 39 9.74 2.50 15.75
N HIS A 40 8.75 3.37 15.89
CA HIS A 40 7.35 3.03 15.80
C HIS A 40 6.83 3.38 14.40
N LEU A 41 6.21 2.42 13.72
CA LEU A 41 5.54 2.60 12.44
C LEU A 41 4.05 2.86 12.67
N SER A 42 3.55 3.96 12.10
CA SER A 42 2.12 4.24 11.93
C SER A 42 1.86 4.44 10.44
N MET A 43 1.01 3.61 9.83
CA MET A 43 0.81 3.57 8.38
C MET A 43 -0.67 3.46 8.00
N ASP A 44 -1.22 4.54 7.46
CA ASP A 44 -2.57 4.56 6.89
C ASP A 44 -2.60 3.82 5.55
N CYS A 45 -3.42 2.77 5.46
CA CYS A 45 -3.52 1.92 4.29
C CYS A 45 -4.89 2.10 3.62
N PHE A 46 -4.91 2.51 2.36
CA PHE A 46 -6.14 2.79 1.63
C PHE A 46 -6.36 1.81 0.48
N TRP A 47 -7.63 1.57 0.13
CA TRP A 47 -7.94 1.03 -1.18
C TRP A 47 -7.56 2.03 -2.26
N ALA A 48 -7.07 1.54 -3.40
CA ALA A 48 -6.75 2.38 -4.55
C ALA A 48 -7.12 1.70 -5.86
N GLU A 49 -7.54 2.50 -6.83
CA GLU A 49 -7.85 2.05 -8.20
C GLU A 49 -6.90 2.75 -9.18
N VAL A 50 -6.31 1.98 -10.09
CA VAL A 50 -5.53 2.55 -11.20
C VAL A 50 -6.49 3.25 -12.16
N LYS A 51 -6.30 4.56 -12.36
CA LYS A 51 -7.09 5.36 -13.32
C LYS A 51 -6.44 5.38 -14.69
N ALA A 52 -5.12 5.54 -14.74
CA ALA A 52 -4.35 5.68 -15.97
C ALA A 52 -2.89 5.28 -15.73
N GLY A 53 -2.21 4.87 -16.80
CA GLY A 53 -0.82 4.43 -16.76
C GLY A 53 -0.67 2.90 -16.80
N HIS A 54 0.59 2.49 -16.77
CA HIS A 54 1.03 1.11 -16.63
C HIS A 54 2.01 1.14 -15.47
N LEU A 55 1.79 0.33 -14.42
CA LEU A 55 2.66 0.25 -13.24
C LEU A 55 4.10 -0.05 -13.65
N GLU A 56 4.88 1.01 -13.86
CA GLU A 56 6.27 0.96 -14.31
C GLU A 56 7.16 1.19 -13.10
N LEU A 57 7.94 0.18 -12.73
CA LEU A 57 8.76 0.24 -11.53
C LEU A 57 9.96 1.17 -11.76
N LYS A 58 9.98 2.32 -11.09
CA LYS A 58 11.11 3.26 -11.12
C LYS A 58 12.16 2.94 -10.06
N GLU A 59 11.72 2.50 -8.88
CA GLU A 59 12.61 2.19 -7.74
C GLU A 59 12.65 0.71 -7.36
N ALA A 60 11.52 0.00 -7.47
CA ALA A 60 11.42 -1.40 -7.08
C ALA A 60 12.03 -2.36 -8.13
N GLU A 61 12.67 -3.45 -7.67
CA GLU A 61 13.25 -4.47 -8.57
C GLU A 61 12.18 -5.36 -9.24
N ALA A 62 11.05 -5.59 -8.57
CA ALA A 62 10.00 -6.48 -9.06
C ALA A 62 8.64 -6.15 -8.43
N ALA A 63 7.57 -6.49 -9.15
CA ALA A 63 6.19 -6.43 -8.67
C ALA A 63 5.38 -7.62 -9.20
N LYS A 64 4.33 -7.98 -8.45
CA LYS A 64 3.45 -9.10 -8.80
C LYS A 64 2.02 -8.80 -8.36
N TRP A 65 1.08 -8.95 -9.29
CA TRP A 65 -0.34 -8.98 -8.97
C TRP A 65 -0.71 -10.28 -8.27
N LEU A 66 -1.43 -10.17 -7.15
CA LEU A 66 -1.91 -11.31 -6.38
C LEU A 66 -3.43 -11.27 -6.29
N THR A 67 -4.08 -12.41 -6.49
CA THR A 67 -5.47 -12.61 -6.07
C THR A 67 -5.55 -12.84 -4.56
N LYS A 68 -6.75 -12.76 -3.99
CA LYS A 68 -7.01 -13.05 -2.57
C LYS A 68 -6.41 -14.41 -2.13
N ASP A 69 -6.54 -15.45 -2.95
CA ASP A 69 -6.04 -16.79 -2.64
C ASP A 69 -4.51 -16.93 -2.81
N GLN A 70 -3.86 -15.94 -3.41
CA GLN A 70 -2.41 -15.91 -3.64
C GLN A 70 -1.66 -15.06 -2.61
N LEU A 71 -2.36 -14.45 -1.64
CA LEU A 71 -1.73 -13.58 -0.63
C LEU A 71 -0.65 -14.32 0.17
N ASP A 72 -0.79 -15.62 0.41
CA ASP A 72 0.22 -16.44 1.10
C ASP A 72 1.37 -16.95 0.19
N SER A 73 1.37 -16.57 -1.10
CA SER A 73 2.39 -17.01 -2.05
C SER A 73 3.70 -16.21 -1.98
N VAL A 74 3.75 -15.17 -1.15
CA VAL A 74 4.91 -14.31 -0.93
C VAL A 74 5.13 -14.10 0.56
N THR A 75 6.37 -13.76 0.94
CA THR A 75 6.71 -13.42 2.32
C THR A 75 6.47 -11.94 2.56
N TRP A 76 5.46 -11.61 3.38
CA TRP A 76 5.18 -10.25 3.83
C TRP A 76 6.10 -9.84 4.97
N LEU A 77 6.33 -8.53 5.12
CA LEU A 77 6.98 -8.01 6.31
C LEU A 77 6.03 -8.13 7.53
N PRO A 78 6.56 -8.13 8.77
CA PRO A 78 5.76 -8.32 9.96
C PRO A 78 4.60 -7.32 10.12
N ALA A 79 4.81 -6.04 9.79
CA ALA A 79 3.76 -5.03 9.85
C ALA A 79 2.64 -5.28 8.82
N ASP A 80 3.01 -5.61 7.57
CA ASP A 80 2.07 -5.84 6.48
C ASP A 80 1.16 -7.04 6.71
N ILE A 81 1.61 -8.08 7.44
CA ILE A 81 0.77 -9.23 7.80
C ILE A 81 -0.53 -8.78 8.49
N LEU A 82 -0.46 -7.75 9.36
CA LEU A 82 -1.62 -7.20 10.04
C LEU A 82 -2.65 -6.65 9.05
N LEU A 83 -2.19 -5.96 8.00
CA LEU A 83 -3.06 -5.44 6.94
C LEU A 83 -3.63 -6.57 6.07
N ILE A 84 -2.81 -7.55 5.69
CA ILE A 84 -3.24 -8.69 4.86
C ILE A 84 -4.41 -9.45 5.52
N ASP A 85 -4.39 -9.60 6.84
CA ASP A 85 -5.49 -10.22 7.58
C ASP A 85 -6.79 -9.40 7.54
N GLN A 86 -6.71 -8.07 7.45
CA GLN A 86 -7.90 -7.23 7.23
C GLN A 86 -8.39 -7.33 5.78
N ILE A 87 -7.48 -7.25 4.81
CA ILE A 87 -7.79 -7.38 3.38
C ILE A 87 -8.58 -8.67 3.11
N ARG A 88 -8.19 -9.80 3.72
CA ARG A 88 -8.89 -11.09 3.60
C ARG A 88 -10.36 -11.03 4.03
N LYS A 89 -10.67 -10.24 5.06
CA LYS A 89 -12.04 -10.08 5.59
C LYS A 89 -12.88 -9.14 4.72
N CYS A 90 -12.23 -8.13 4.12
CA CYS A 90 -12.89 -7.10 3.32
C CYS A 90 -13.13 -7.51 1.86
N MET A 91 -12.20 -8.26 1.25
CA MET A 91 -12.37 -8.79 -0.11
C MET A 91 -13.36 -9.95 -0.07
N LYS A 92 -14.51 -9.82 -0.72
CA LYS A 92 -15.48 -10.92 -0.87
C LYS A 92 -15.06 -11.88 -1.97
#